data_AF-A0A6A6FHH7-F1
#
_entry.id   AF-A0A6A6FHH7-F1
#
_cell.length_a   1.000
_cell.length_b   1.000
_cell.length_c   1.000
_cell.angle_alpha   90.00
_cell.angle_beta   90.00
_cell.angle_gamma   90.00
#
_symmetry.space_group_name_H-M   'P 1'
#
loop_
_entity.id
_entity.type
_entity.pdbx_description
1 polymer ?
#
loop_
_entity_poly.entity_id
_entity_poly.type
_entity_poly.pdbx_seq_one_letter_code
_entity_poly.pdbx_strand_id
1 'polypeptide(L)'
;QDHYCNSMAVDLPGTDASARQAIRTQLVGLVLTDPASLHALMLVASAHLAKLHGDNSHNIDLLQLRGMAIQEVNKAMTDHGAQGRATSDSMIAAVGKMATFELLFGDRQIFHTHMTGLQRMVSLRGGLPALGLGGLLERTLLWIDVNAARITGGGLYFPPQVFPSSSPHPHADRRLFLMGLQTRSQ
;
A
#
# COMPACT_ATOMS: atom_id res chain seq x y z
N GLN A 1 4.18 11.93 17.40
CA GLN A 1 4.39 10.48 17.55
C GLN A 1 3.76 9.82 16.32
N ASP A 2 4.53 9.09 15.51
CA ASP A 2 4.14 8.67 14.16
C ASP A 2 2.95 7.69 14.16
N HIS A 3 1.73 8.22 13.99
CA HIS A 3 0.49 7.45 13.99
C HIS A 3 0.46 6.33 12.94
N TYR A 4 0.99 6.60 11.75
CA TYR A 4 1.11 5.61 10.68
C TYR A 4 2.00 4.42 11.08
N CYS A 5 3.11 4.70 11.75
CA CYS A 5 4.07 3.71 12.18
C CYS A 5 3.54 2.80 13.30
N ASN A 6 2.68 3.33 14.16
CA ASN A 6 2.10 2.58 15.27
C ASN A 6 0.81 1.83 14.90
N SER A 7 0.13 2.22 13.81
CA SER A 7 -1.21 1.71 13.49
C SER A 7 -1.34 1.04 12.11
N MET A 8 -0.46 1.36 11.15
CA MET A 8 -0.57 0.89 9.75
C MET A 8 0.71 0.26 9.20
N ALA A 9 1.87 0.60 9.77
CA ALA A 9 3.06 -0.18 9.58
C ALA A 9 2.98 -1.40 10.50
N VAL A 10 2.57 -2.51 9.89
CA VAL A 10 2.74 -3.88 10.35
C VAL A 10 1.53 -4.49 11.04
N ASP A 11 0.87 -5.36 10.27
CA ASP A 11 0.58 -6.71 10.72
C ASP A 11 0.75 -7.65 9.52
N LEU A 12 2.03 -7.87 9.16
CA LEU A 12 2.42 -9.11 8.51
C LEU A 12 2.29 -10.21 9.57
N PRO A 13 1.45 -11.24 9.36
CA PRO A 13 1.21 -12.27 10.38
C PRO A 13 2.53 -12.86 10.87
N GLY A 14 2.75 -12.89 12.20
CA GLY A 14 3.94 -13.50 12.82
C GLY A 14 5.17 -12.60 12.99
N THR A 15 5.03 -11.28 12.88
CA THR A 15 6.16 -10.35 13.09
C THR A 15 6.24 -9.87 14.55
N ASP A 16 7.35 -10.17 15.22
CA ASP A 16 7.65 -9.66 16.55
C ASP A 16 7.92 -8.14 16.54
N ALA A 17 8.07 -7.52 17.71
CA ALA A 17 8.30 -6.06 17.80
C ALA A 17 9.55 -5.59 17.03
N SER A 18 10.57 -6.44 16.92
CA SER A 18 11.81 -6.15 16.20
C SER A 18 11.58 -6.13 14.69
N ALA A 19 10.78 -7.07 14.18
CA ALA A 19 10.40 -7.14 12.78
C ALA A 19 9.48 -5.97 12.41
N ARG A 20 8.57 -5.55 13.31
CA ARG A 20 7.76 -4.34 13.10
C ARG A 20 8.62 -3.09 12.95
N GLN A 21 9.62 -2.95 13.82
CA GLN A 21 10.56 -1.85 13.78
C GLN A 21 11.44 -1.87 12.51
N ALA A 22 11.89 -3.05 12.07
CA ALA A 22 12.66 -3.19 10.84
C ALA A 22 11.84 -2.82 9.59
N ILE A 23 10.60 -3.30 9.52
CA ILE A 23 9.65 -2.94 8.46
C ILE A 23 9.40 -1.45 8.44
N ARG A 24 9.21 -0.83 9.62
CA ARG A 24 9.06 0.62 9.76
C ARG A 24 10.25 1.37 9.17
N THR A 25 11.47 1.00 9.56
CA THR A 25 12.69 1.66 9.08
C THR A 25 12.86 1.50 7.57
N GLN A 26 12.63 0.30 7.04
CA GLN A 26 12.74 0.04 5.60
C GLN A 26 11.66 0.77 4.79
N LEU A 27 10.43 0.80 5.28
CA LEU A 27 9.32 1.50 4.63
C LEU A 27 9.54 3.01 4.65
N VAL A 28 9.94 3.59 5.78
CA VAL A 28 10.26 5.03 5.88
C VAL A 28 11.44 5.37 4.97
N GLY A 29 12.48 4.55 4.96
CA GLY A 29 13.61 4.70 4.05
C GLY A 29 13.17 4.71 2.59
N LEU A 30 12.31 3.76 2.19
CA LEU A 30 11.77 3.68 0.83
C LEU A 30 10.91 4.89 0.47
N VAL A 31 9.95 5.27 1.32
CA VAL A 31 8.99 6.34 0.95
C VAL A 31 9.64 7.71 0.82
N LEU A 32 10.77 7.92 1.50
CA LEU A 32 11.54 9.16 1.37
C LEU A 32 12.39 9.21 0.08
N THR A 33 12.50 8.12 -0.67
CA THR A 33 13.24 8.11 -1.96
C THR A 33 12.44 8.66 -3.13
N ASP A 34 11.11 8.75 -3.01
CA ASP A 34 10.25 9.09 -4.14
C ASP A 34 9.01 9.88 -3.68
N PRO A 35 8.71 11.04 -4.31
CA PRO A 35 7.55 11.85 -3.95
C PRO A 35 6.20 11.13 -4.00
N ALA A 36 5.97 10.23 -4.98
CA ALA A 36 4.71 9.49 -5.08
C ALA A 36 4.51 8.61 -3.85
N SER A 37 5.59 7.97 -3.40
CA SER A 37 5.59 7.07 -2.24
C SER A 37 5.30 7.84 -0.95
N LEU A 38 5.93 9.00 -0.79
CA LEU A 38 5.70 9.89 0.34
C LEU A 38 4.25 10.39 0.38
N HIS A 39 3.73 10.92 -0.73
CA HIS A 39 2.35 11.41 -0.80
C HIS A 39 1.33 10.30 -0.54
N ALA A 40 1.51 9.11 -1.12
CA ALA A 40 0.62 7.98 -0.91
C ALA A 40 0.65 7.49 0.55
N LEU A 41 1.82 7.51 1.20
CA LEU A 41 1.93 7.17 2.61
C LEU A 41 1.19 8.16 3.51
N MET A 42 1.44 9.46 3.29
CA MET A 42 0.79 10.53 4.05
C MET A 42 -0.72 10.50 3.85
N LEU A 43 -1.20 10.26 2.61
CA LEU A 43 -2.62 10.15 2.30
C LEU A 43 -3.30 9.08 3.16
N VAL A 44 -2.73 7.89 3.18
CA VAL A 44 -3.24 6.75 3.95
C VAL A 44 -3.17 7.04 5.45
N ALA A 45 -2.05 7.59 5.93
CA ALA A 45 -1.84 7.95 7.33
C ALA A 45 -2.85 8.98 7.84
N SER A 46 -3.05 10.06 7.07
CA SER A 46 -3.94 11.16 7.37
C SER A 46 -5.39 10.70 7.33
N ALA A 47 -5.82 9.99 6.29
CA ALA A 47 -7.16 9.43 6.21
C ALA A 47 -7.49 8.52 7.40
N HIS A 48 -6.52 7.71 7.83
CA HIS A 48 -6.65 6.86 8.99
C HIS A 48 -6.71 7.65 10.32
N LEU A 49 -5.91 8.71 10.46
CA LEU A 49 -5.93 9.57 11.65
C LEU A 49 -7.27 10.29 11.77
N ALA A 50 -7.78 10.85 10.67
CA ALA A 50 -9.09 11.48 10.58
C ALA A 50 -10.22 10.50 10.91
N LYS A 51 -10.12 9.25 10.42
CA LYS A 51 -11.11 8.22 10.74
C LYS A 51 -11.18 7.88 12.23
N LEU A 52 -10.04 7.85 12.91
CA LEU A 52 -9.95 7.48 14.34
C LEU A 52 -10.28 8.63 15.29
N HIS A 53 -9.82 9.85 14.98
CA HIS A 53 -9.89 10.99 15.88
C HIS A 53 -10.82 12.11 15.40
N GLY A 54 -11.48 11.92 14.25
CA GLY A 54 -12.33 12.92 13.59
C GLY A 54 -11.57 13.80 12.60
N ASP A 55 -12.33 14.47 11.74
CA ASP A 55 -11.80 15.26 10.61
C ASP A 55 -10.88 16.43 11.05
N ASN A 56 -11.04 16.91 12.28
CA ASN A 56 -10.23 17.99 12.87
C ASN A 56 -8.90 17.50 13.50
N SER A 57 -8.55 16.22 13.34
CA SER A 57 -7.32 15.65 13.90
C SER A 57 -6.03 16.19 13.26
N HIS A 58 -6.14 16.77 12.06
CA HIS A 58 -5.06 17.44 11.34
C HIS A 58 -5.61 18.43 10.30
N ASN A 59 -4.77 19.33 9.79
CA ASN A 59 -5.14 20.29 8.73
C ASN A 59 -4.71 19.84 7.32
N ILE A 60 -4.50 18.53 7.13
CA ILE A 60 -4.03 17.97 5.86
C ILE A 60 -5.21 17.80 4.90
N ASP A 61 -5.10 18.38 3.70
CA ASP A 61 -6.05 18.17 2.62
C ASP A 61 -5.78 16.82 1.91
N LEU A 62 -6.67 15.85 2.15
CA LEU A 62 -6.56 14.51 1.56
C LEU A 62 -6.75 14.53 0.03
N LEU A 63 -7.59 15.43 -0.49
CA LEU A 63 -7.81 15.55 -1.93
C LEU A 63 -6.54 16.09 -2.60
N GLN A 64 -5.90 17.07 -1.98
CA GLN A 64 -4.61 17.59 -2.46
C GLN A 64 -3.52 16.50 -2.42
N LEU A 65 -3.37 15.77 -1.31
CA LEU A 65 -2.40 14.68 -1.21
C LEU A 65 -2.62 13.60 -2.27
N ARG A 66 -3.88 13.20 -2.49
CA ARG A 66 -4.26 12.24 -3.53
C ARG A 66 -3.91 12.74 -4.92
N GLY A 67 -4.21 14.01 -5.21
CA GLY A 67 -3.85 14.66 -6.47
C GLY A 67 -2.34 14.66 -6.71
N MET A 68 -1.54 15.01 -5.71
CA MET A 68 -0.08 15.00 -5.80
C MET A 68 0.50 13.59 -6.03
N ALA A 69 -0.05 12.57 -5.36
CA ALA A 69 0.36 11.18 -5.59
C ALA A 69 0.06 10.74 -7.03
N ILE A 70 -1.15 11.00 -7.54
CA ILE A 70 -1.54 10.68 -8.93
C ILE A 70 -0.64 11.40 -9.94
N GLN A 71 -0.37 12.69 -9.73
CA GLN A 71 0.50 13.47 -10.61
C GLN A 71 1.90 12.86 -10.70
N GLU A 72 2.47 12.44 -9.57
CA GLU A 72 3.80 11.83 -9.54
C GLU A 72 3.84 10.44 -10.18
N VAL A 73 2.79 9.62 -9.98
CA VAL A 73 2.64 8.35 -10.70
C VAL A 73 2.59 8.59 -12.21
N ASN A 74 1.75 9.53 -12.66
CA ASN A 74 1.61 9.81 -14.10
C ASN A 74 2.92 10.29 -14.72
N LYS A 75 3.67 11.18 -14.05
CA LYS A 75 5.00 11.62 -14.49
C LYS A 75 5.96 10.44 -14.63
N ALA A 76 5.97 9.54 -13.65
CA ALA A 76 6.82 8.35 -13.69
C ALA A 76 6.47 7.43 -14.87
N MET A 77 5.19 7.28 -15.20
CA MET A 77 4.73 6.45 -16.32
C MET A 77 5.13 7.00 -17.69
N THR A 78 5.24 8.33 -17.82
CA THR A 78 5.69 9.00 -19.05
C THR A 78 7.21 9.05 -19.22
N ASP A 79 7.96 8.76 -18.15
CA ASP A 79 9.42 8.75 -18.17
C ASP A 79 9.95 7.38 -18.63
N HIS A 80 10.11 7.25 -19.95
CA HIS A 80 10.62 6.04 -20.61
C HIS A 80 12.15 5.97 -20.68
N GLY A 81 12.87 6.82 -19.95
CA GLY A 81 14.33 6.83 -19.95
C GLY A 81 14.95 5.55 -19.38
N ALA A 82 16.25 5.35 -19.62
CA ALA A 82 17.01 4.22 -19.06
C ALA A 82 17.05 4.21 -17.51
N GLN A 83 16.67 5.33 -16.87
CA GLN A 83 16.53 5.49 -15.42
C GLN A 83 15.05 5.63 -14.98
N GLY A 84 14.11 5.25 -15.84
CA GLY A 84 12.68 5.38 -15.57
C GLY A 84 12.27 4.69 -14.27
N ARG A 85 11.53 5.41 -13.43
CA ARG A 85 11.08 4.94 -12.12
C ARG A 85 9.70 4.30 -12.13
N ALA A 86 9.09 4.10 -13.31
CA ALA A 86 7.73 3.57 -13.47
C ALA A 86 7.52 2.22 -12.76
N THR A 87 8.55 1.37 -12.68
CA THR A 87 8.49 0.04 -12.03
C THR A 87 9.45 -0.08 -10.85
N SER A 88 9.91 1.04 -10.28
CA SER A 88 10.74 1.01 -9.08
C SER A 88 9.96 0.47 -7.87
N ASP A 89 10.69 -0.04 -6.87
CA ASP A 89 10.07 -0.50 -5.62
C ASP A 89 9.27 0.60 -4.92
N SER A 90 9.78 1.84 -4.97
CA SER A 90 9.09 3.00 -4.41
C SER A 90 7.78 3.28 -5.15
N MET A 91 7.79 3.28 -6.48
CA MET A 91 6.60 3.49 -7.29
C MET A 91 5.56 2.38 -7.12
N ILE A 92 5.99 1.12 -7.06
CA ILE A 92 5.11 -0.02 -6.76
C ILE A 92 4.51 0.11 -5.36
N ALA A 93 5.31 0.50 -4.36
CA ALA A 93 4.81 0.76 -3.01
C ALA A 93 3.80 1.91 -2.99
N ALA A 94 4.04 2.99 -3.75
CA ALA A 94 3.15 4.13 -3.87
C ALA A 94 1.78 3.71 -4.42
N VAL A 95 1.76 3.00 -5.55
CA VAL A 95 0.49 2.53 -6.15
C VAL A 95 -0.21 1.51 -5.25
N GLY A 96 0.53 0.65 -4.54
CA GLY A 96 -0.02 -0.24 -3.50
C GLY A 96 -0.71 0.51 -2.36
N LYS A 97 -0.12 1.62 -1.90
CA LYS A 97 -0.72 2.48 -0.88
C LYS A 97 -1.92 3.25 -1.39
N MET A 98 -1.90 3.72 -2.63
CA MET A 98 -3.07 4.34 -3.26
C MET A 98 -4.22 3.34 -3.41
N ALA A 99 -3.96 2.11 -3.83
CA ALA A 99 -4.97 1.05 -3.84
C ALA A 99 -5.56 0.85 -2.43
N THR A 100 -4.71 0.76 -1.41
CA THR A 100 -5.16 0.63 -0.02
C THR A 100 -6.05 1.80 0.41
N PHE A 101 -5.68 3.04 0.05
CA PHE A 101 -6.51 4.21 0.34
C PHE A 101 -7.91 4.10 -0.30
N GLU A 102 -7.97 3.79 -1.60
CA GLU A 102 -9.24 3.68 -2.33
C GLU A 102 -10.15 2.58 -1.78
N LEU A 103 -9.56 1.44 -1.41
CA LEU A 103 -10.30 0.33 -0.83
C LEU A 103 -11.00 0.69 0.48
N LEU A 104 -10.41 1.60 1.26
CA LEU A 104 -10.85 1.90 2.64
C LEU A 104 -11.63 3.19 2.78
N PHE A 105 -11.26 4.21 2.01
CA PHE A 105 -11.76 5.56 2.17
C PHE A 105 -12.32 6.13 0.87
N GLY A 106 -12.04 5.48 -0.26
CA GLY A 106 -12.32 6.00 -1.60
C GLY A 106 -13.24 5.10 -2.40
N ASP A 107 -12.90 4.95 -3.68
CA ASP A 107 -13.76 4.31 -4.68
C ASP A 107 -13.23 2.94 -5.11
N ARG A 108 -14.11 1.94 -5.13
CA ARG A 108 -13.73 0.55 -5.46
C ARG A 108 -13.30 0.36 -6.92
N GLN A 109 -13.86 1.12 -7.85
CA GLN A 109 -13.46 1.05 -9.26
C GLN A 109 -12.05 1.63 -9.44
N ILE A 110 -11.72 2.69 -8.70
CA ILE A 110 -10.37 3.26 -8.69
C ILE A 110 -9.37 2.30 -8.01
N PHE A 111 -9.78 1.63 -6.93
CA PHE A 111 -9.00 0.54 -6.33
C PHE A 111 -8.64 -0.55 -7.38
N HIS A 112 -9.63 -1.04 -8.13
CA HIS A 112 -9.39 -2.05 -9.17
C HIS A 112 -8.43 -1.55 -10.27
N THR A 113 -8.50 -0.27 -10.60
CA THR A 113 -7.58 0.38 -11.55
C THR A 113 -6.14 0.34 -11.04
N HIS A 114 -5.91 0.70 -9.77
CA HIS A 114 -4.59 0.61 -9.15
C HIS A 114 -4.05 -0.82 -9.07
N MET A 115 -4.89 -1.80 -8.68
CA MET A 115 -4.47 -3.20 -8.62
C MET A 115 -4.12 -3.78 -9.99
N THR A 116 -4.89 -3.43 -11.03
CA THR A 116 -4.59 -3.82 -12.41
C THR A 116 -3.25 -3.21 -12.87
N GLY A 117 -3.01 -1.94 -12.51
CA GLY A 117 -1.72 -1.29 -12.73
C GLY A 117 -0.57 -2.00 -12.03
N LEU A 118 -0.75 -2.37 -10.76
CA LEU A 118 0.25 -3.09 -9.97
C LEU A 118 0.62 -4.43 -10.58
N GLN A 119 -0.36 -5.23 -11.03
CA GLN A 119 -0.07 -6.50 -11.72
C GLN A 119 0.85 -6.29 -12.92
N ARG A 120 0.59 -5.26 -13.73
CA ARG A 120 1.42 -4.93 -14.90
C ARG A 120 2.82 -4.47 -14.49
N MET A 121 2.93 -3.59 -13.49
CA MET A 121 4.21 -3.10 -12.98
C MET A 121 5.07 -4.25 -12.44
N VAL A 122 4.48 -5.15 -11.65
CA VAL A 122 5.15 -6.35 -11.12
C VAL A 122 5.59 -7.27 -12.26
N SER A 123 4.74 -7.49 -13.25
CA SER A 123 5.08 -8.32 -14.43
C SER A 123 6.27 -7.74 -15.19
N LEU A 124 6.25 -6.43 -15.47
CA LEU A 124 7.35 -5.72 -16.13
C LEU A 124 8.64 -5.72 -15.32
N ARG A 125 8.54 -5.80 -13.98
CA ARG A 125 9.68 -5.90 -13.07
C ARG A 125 10.30 -7.30 -13.02
N GLY A 126 9.65 -8.30 -13.62
CA GLY A 126 10.10 -9.70 -13.61
C GLY A 126 9.39 -10.59 -12.59
N GLY A 127 8.26 -10.13 -12.03
CA GLY A 127 7.45 -10.89 -11.08
C GLY A 127 7.66 -10.47 -9.61
N LEU A 128 6.90 -11.10 -8.71
CA LEU A 128 6.92 -10.80 -7.28
C LEU A 128 8.31 -11.02 -6.63
N PRO A 129 9.08 -12.08 -6.95
CA PRO A 129 10.42 -12.27 -6.38
C PRO A 129 11.46 -11.22 -6.80
N ALA A 130 11.20 -10.47 -7.88
CA ALA A 130 12.10 -9.43 -8.38
C ALA A 130 11.93 -8.08 -7.63
N LEU A 131 10.97 -8.00 -6.71
CA LEU A 131 10.75 -6.81 -5.88
C LEU A 131 11.80 -6.72 -4.78
N GLY A 132 12.23 -5.50 -4.45
CA GLY A 132 13.29 -5.27 -3.49
C GLY A 132 12.87 -5.39 -2.01
N LEU A 133 13.68 -4.76 -1.15
CA LEU A 133 13.50 -4.73 0.31
C LEU A 133 13.52 -6.13 0.96
N GLY A 134 14.31 -7.06 0.43
CA GLY A 134 14.41 -8.41 0.98
C GLY A 134 13.07 -9.15 1.05
N GLY A 135 12.23 -8.99 0.01
CA GLY A 135 10.91 -9.62 -0.07
C GLY A 135 9.84 -8.96 0.80
N LEU A 136 10.12 -7.82 1.44
CA LEU A 136 9.09 -7.07 2.18
C LEU A 136 8.00 -6.52 1.26
N LEU A 137 8.37 -5.98 0.10
CA LEU A 137 7.41 -5.40 -0.83
C LEU A 137 6.47 -6.48 -1.41
N GLU A 138 7.04 -7.61 -1.82
CA GLU A 138 6.29 -8.81 -2.21
C GLU A 138 5.26 -9.20 -1.16
N ARG A 139 5.70 -9.43 0.08
CA ARG A 139 4.82 -9.82 1.19
C ARG A 139 3.73 -8.77 1.45
N THR A 140 4.05 -7.48 1.28
CA THR A 140 3.09 -6.39 1.44
C THR A 140 2.01 -6.43 0.35
N LEU A 141 2.38 -6.68 -0.91
CA LEU A 141 1.42 -6.76 -2.01
C LEU A 141 0.50 -7.98 -1.87
N LEU A 142 1.05 -9.16 -1.51
CA LEU A 142 0.24 -10.35 -1.25
C LEU A 142 -0.71 -10.15 -0.07
N TRP A 143 -0.24 -9.43 0.95
CA TRP A 143 -1.06 -9.07 2.10
C TRP A 143 -2.20 -8.11 1.70
N ILE A 144 -1.96 -7.11 0.86
CA ILE A 144 -3.03 -6.24 0.31
C ILE A 144 -4.02 -7.09 -0.50
N ASP A 145 -3.53 -7.98 -1.34
CA ASP A 145 -4.32 -8.77 -2.28
C ASP A 145 -5.34 -9.68 -1.58
N VAL A 146 -4.89 -10.50 -0.61
CA VAL A 146 -5.80 -11.42 0.10
C VAL A 146 -6.87 -10.67 0.90
N ASN A 147 -6.52 -9.50 1.44
CA ASN A 147 -7.43 -8.67 2.21
C ASN A 147 -8.45 -7.97 1.31
N ALA A 148 -8.02 -7.50 0.14
CA ALA A 148 -8.91 -6.93 -0.86
C ALA A 148 -9.90 -7.96 -1.42
N ALA A 149 -9.42 -9.17 -1.75
CA ALA A 149 -10.29 -10.26 -2.19
C ALA A 149 -11.36 -10.58 -1.13
N ARG A 150 -10.97 -10.58 0.16
CA ARG A 150 -11.91 -10.78 1.27
C ARG A 150 -12.94 -9.65 1.40
N ILE A 151 -12.54 -8.39 1.33
CA ILE A 151 -13.45 -7.23 1.47
C ILE A 151 -14.43 -7.16 0.30
N THR A 152 -13.92 -7.37 -0.92
CA THR A 152 -14.69 -7.17 -2.15
C THR A 152 -15.51 -8.40 -2.53
N GLY A 153 -15.21 -9.57 -1.96
CA GLY A 153 -15.74 -10.86 -2.41
C GLY A 153 -15.19 -11.29 -3.78
N GLY A 154 -14.12 -10.64 -4.26
CA GLY A 154 -13.48 -10.90 -5.54
C GLY A 154 -12.38 -11.96 -5.47
N GLY A 155 -11.76 -12.22 -6.63
CA GLY A 155 -10.57 -13.06 -6.74
C GLY A 155 -9.27 -12.33 -6.38
N LEU A 156 -8.19 -13.10 -6.27
CA LEU A 156 -6.84 -12.57 -6.10
C LEU A 156 -6.35 -11.92 -7.39
N TYR A 157 -5.65 -10.80 -7.25
CA TYR A 157 -4.86 -10.17 -8.32
C TYR A 157 -3.52 -10.88 -8.51
N PHE A 158 -2.98 -11.51 -7.48
CA PHE A 158 -1.75 -12.29 -7.56
C PHE A 158 -2.03 -13.76 -7.24
N PRO A 159 -2.84 -14.47 -8.06
CA PRO A 159 -3.12 -15.88 -7.85
C PRO A 159 -1.81 -16.70 -8.00
N PRO A 160 -1.49 -17.61 -7.05
CA PRO A 160 -0.20 -18.31 -7.03
C PRO A 160 0.14 -19.10 -8.30
N GLN A 161 -0.87 -19.51 -9.07
CA GLN A 161 -0.69 -20.25 -10.32
C GLN A 161 -0.15 -19.36 -11.46
N VAL A 162 -0.38 -18.05 -11.40
CA VAL A 162 0.02 -17.08 -12.44
C VAL A 162 1.15 -16.18 -11.95
N PHE A 163 1.17 -15.85 -10.66
CA PHE A 163 2.20 -15.03 -10.02
C PHE A 163 2.91 -15.85 -8.93
N PRO A 164 3.94 -16.65 -9.30
CA PRO A 164 4.78 -17.33 -8.33
C PRO A 164 5.39 -16.33 -7.35
N SER A 165 5.48 -16.73 -6.08
CA SER A 165 6.02 -15.91 -5.01
C SER A 165 7.06 -16.70 -4.19
N SER A 166 8.04 -15.98 -3.66
CA SER A 166 9.01 -16.51 -2.69
C SER A 166 8.39 -16.74 -1.31
N SER A 167 7.21 -16.16 -1.06
CA SER A 167 6.47 -16.27 0.19
C SER A 167 5.11 -16.93 -0.03
N PRO A 168 4.59 -17.73 0.92
CA PRO A 168 3.22 -18.22 0.81
C PRO A 168 2.25 -17.04 0.85
N HIS A 169 1.16 -17.15 0.09
CA HIS A 169 0.08 -16.16 0.12
C HIS A 169 -0.51 -16.13 1.56
N PRO A 170 -0.52 -14.96 2.24
CA PRO A 170 -0.89 -14.90 3.64
C PRO A 170 -2.38 -15.15 3.85
N HIS A 171 -2.79 -15.39 5.09
CA HIS A 171 -4.21 -15.39 5.45
C HIS A 171 -4.70 -13.94 5.59
N ALA A 172 -5.93 -13.68 5.14
CA ALA A 172 -6.59 -12.39 5.38
C ALA A 172 -6.70 -12.12 6.89
N ASP A 173 -6.36 -10.91 7.31
CA ASP A 173 -6.45 -10.49 8.70
C ASP A 173 -7.60 -9.49 8.87
N ARG A 174 -8.60 -9.89 9.67
CA ARG A 174 -9.77 -9.05 10.00
C ARG A 174 -9.39 -7.78 10.75
N ARG A 175 -8.25 -7.73 11.43
CA ARG A 175 -7.87 -6.62 12.33
C ARG A 175 -7.39 -5.38 11.60
N LEU A 176 -6.86 -5.53 10.40
CA LEU A 176 -6.29 -4.42 9.63
C LEU A 176 -7.31 -3.40 9.13
N PHE A 177 -8.60 -3.73 9.14
CA PHE A 177 -9.68 -2.77 8.86
C PHE A 177 -10.57 -2.47 10.04
N LEU A 178 -10.36 -3.12 11.20
CA LEU A 178 -11.12 -2.82 12.40
C LEU A 178 -10.75 -1.45 13.00
N MET A 179 -9.56 -0.88 12.71
CA MET A 179 -9.33 0.55 13.01
C MET A 179 -10.08 1.51 12.07
N GLY A 180 -10.60 1.02 10.93
CA GLY A 180 -11.55 1.76 10.09
C GLY A 180 -13.02 1.46 10.37
N LEU A 181 -13.32 0.35 11.08
CA LEU A 181 -14.67 -0.19 11.29
C LEU A 181 -15.07 -0.35 12.76
N GLN A 182 -14.29 0.14 13.73
CA GLN A 182 -14.80 0.38 15.08
C GLN A 182 -15.85 1.49 15.04
N THR A 183 -17.05 1.11 14.59
CA THR A 183 -18.28 1.72 15.06
C THR A 183 -18.27 1.55 16.58
N ARG A 184 -18.35 2.67 17.28
CA ARG A 184 -18.54 2.73 18.73
C ARG A 184 -19.60 1.70 19.12
N SER A 185 -19.23 0.64 19.83
CA SER A 185 -20.21 -0.06 20.66
C SER A 185 -20.24 0.67 21.99
N GLN A 186 -21.27 1.52 22.10
CA GLN A 186 -21.89 2.09 23.31
C GLN A 186 -20.97 2.62 24.41
#